data_AF-A0AAW0SVG2-F1
#
_entry.id   AF-A0AAW0SVG2-F1
#
_cell.length_a   1.000
_cell.length_b   1.000
_cell.length_c   1.000
_cell.angle_alpha   90.00
_cell.angle_beta   90.00
_cell.angle_gamma   90.00
#
_symmetry.space_group_name_H-M   'P 1'
#
loop_
_entity.id
_entity.type
_entity.pdbx_description
1 polymer ?
#
loop_
_entity_poly.entity_id
_entity_poly.type
_entity_poly.pdbx_seq_one_letter_code
_entity_poly.pdbx_strand_id
1 'polypeptide(L)'
;MGDVNARPLFTQELADPDLSAIIATKMANIHALNVPISKEPCWIWNTMERWLRTSQGFLSQKPQLSGEQDSSMVERLQKIDYRGEMEFLRQVVAKVQSPVVFAHNDMQEGNILLKTGPKPATGNDRIALIDFEYCSYNYRGFDLANHFCEWVYEYKLPVHPYFTVDCDNYPSRQKQVDFIRTYLDAYERSRRGKPAATQGQATAMSNGIEEPMASLHHNGSSEPHPLQLAPAPSSPPSHPAEETLLQEVAAFTPASHLFWALWSIVQSQVSTIPFGYMEYAVTRMDHYFEDKAKLRLDQLTKRKSDAITEEG
;
A
#
# COMPACT_ATOMS: atom_id res chain seq x y z
N MET A 1 -5.74 28.55 9.81
CA MET A 1 -5.39 27.77 8.61
C MET A 1 -6.12 28.42 7.45
N GLY A 2 -5.41 28.96 6.46
CA GLY A 2 -6.06 29.53 5.28
C GLY A 2 -6.79 28.44 4.51
N ASP A 3 -7.92 28.77 3.88
CA ASP A 3 -8.71 27.87 3.04
C ASP A 3 -7.79 27.25 1.98
N VAL A 4 -7.39 26.01 2.20
CA VAL A 4 -6.73 25.24 1.15
C VAL A 4 -7.87 24.82 0.22
N ASN A 5 -7.98 25.51 -0.91
CA ASN A 5 -8.82 25.06 -2.02
C ASN A 5 -8.37 23.66 -2.43
N ALA A 6 -9.02 22.64 -1.90
CA ALA A 6 -8.75 21.23 -2.16
C ALA A 6 -9.99 20.39 -1.88
N ARG A 7 -10.07 19.22 -2.51
CA ARG A 7 -11.07 18.20 -2.23
C ARG A 7 -10.41 16.84 -2.07
N PRO A 8 -11.00 15.91 -1.32
CA PRO A 8 -10.59 14.51 -1.37
C PRO A 8 -10.67 13.97 -2.81
N LEU A 9 -9.88 12.94 -3.09
CA LEU A 9 -10.05 12.17 -4.32
C LEU A 9 -11.33 11.35 -4.25
N PHE A 10 -11.87 11.01 -5.42
CA PHE A 10 -12.83 9.92 -5.58
C PHE A 10 -12.08 8.59 -5.74
N THR A 11 -12.70 7.47 -5.38
CA THR A 11 -12.09 6.13 -5.49
C THR A 11 -11.56 5.86 -6.89
N GLN A 12 -12.32 6.24 -7.93
CA GLN A 12 -11.93 6.01 -9.32
C GLN A 12 -10.71 6.84 -9.75
N GLU A 13 -10.42 7.96 -9.04
CA GLU A 13 -9.24 8.79 -9.30
C GLU A 13 -7.94 8.16 -8.76
N LEU A 14 -8.02 7.16 -7.87
CA LEU A 14 -6.84 6.39 -7.47
C LEU A 14 -6.22 5.63 -8.64
N ALA A 15 -7.06 5.26 -9.62
CA ALA A 15 -6.68 4.54 -10.83
C ALA A 15 -6.19 5.42 -11.99
N ASP A 16 -6.28 6.76 -11.86
CA ASP A 16 -5.73 7.70 -12.85
C ASP A 16 -4.20 7.62 -12.84
N PRO A 17 -3.54 7.34 -13.99
CA PRO A 17 -2.10 7.10 -14.02
C PRO A 17 -1.25 8.26 -13.47
N ASP A 18 -1.65 9.51 -13.74
CA ASP A 18 -0.92 10.69 -13.29
C ASP A 18 -1.04 10.88 -11.77
N LEU A 19 -2.27 10.76 -11.24
CA LEU A 19 -2.51 10.83 -9.80
C LEU A 19 -1.84 9.67 -9.06
N SER A 20 -1.95 8.46 -9.58
CA SER A 20 -1.35 7.25 -9.02
C SER A 20 0.17 7.38 -8.90
N ALA A 21 0.83 7.92 -9.92
CA ALA A 21 2.27 8.21 -9.89
C ALA A 21 2.66 9.26 -8.82
N ILE A 22 1.84 10.29 -8.62
CA ILE A 22 2.05 11.29 -7.56
C ILE A 22 1.86 10.66 -6.18
N ILE A 23 0.83 9.82 -6.01
CA ILE A 23 0.56 9.10 -4.75
C ILE A 23 1.74 8.17 -4.41
N ALA A 24 2.23 7.38 -5.38
CA ALA A 24 3.40 6.53 -5.23
C ALA A 24 4.64 7.32 -4.79
N THR A 25 4.87 8.48 -5.40
CA THR A 25 5.97 9.39 -5.04
C THR A 25 5.83 9.91 -3.60
N LYS A 26 4.62 10.28 -3.16
CA LYS A 26 4.39 10.77 -1.79
C LYS A 26 4.54 9.67 -0.75
N MET A 27 4.00 8.48 -1.02
CA MET A 27 4.18 7.32 -0.14
C MET A 27 5.67 7.00 0.02
N ALA A 28 6.45 7.02 -1.07
CA ALA A 28 7.90 6.84 -1.02
C ALA A 28 8.59 7.90 -0.13
N ASN A 29 8.18 9.16 -0.22
CA ASN A 29 8.73 10.23 0.60
C ASN A 29 8.40 10.05 2.09
N ILE A 30 7.17 9.63 2.43
CA ILE A 30 6.79 9.29 3.81
C ILE A 30 7.62 8.11 4.32
N HIS A 31 7.74 7.04 3.54
CA HIS A 31 8.50 5.85 3.90
C HIS A 31 10.00 6.15 4.09
N ALA A 32 10.51 7.21 3.46
CA ALA A 32 11.88 7.66 3.62
C ALA A 32 12.08 8.52 4.89
N LEU A 33 11.04 8.93 5.63
CA LEU A 33 11.18 9.76 6.83
C LEU A 33 11.88 9.00 7.97
N ASN A 34 12.67 9.73 8.75
CA ASN A 34 13.25 9.24 10.00
C ASN A 34 12.61 9.97 11.19
N VAL A 35 11.52 9.41 11.71
CA VAL A 35 10.75 9.99 12.81
C VAL A 35 11.26 9.41 14.14
N PRO A 36 11.44 10.22 15.20
CA PRO A 36 11.99 9.77 16.49
C PRO A 36 10.94 9.07 17.37
N ILE A 37 10.42 7.94 16.87
CA ILE A 37 9.51 7.03 17.58
C ILE A 37 10.03 5.59 17.46
N SER A 38 9.40 4.63 18.14
CA SER A 38 9.78 3.20 18.07
C SER A 38 9.81 2.70 16.62
N LYS A 39 10.85 1.93 16.28
CA LYS A 39 11.04 1.35 14.93
C LYS A 39 10.59 -0.11 14.84
N GLU A 40 10.15 -0.68 15.95
CA GLU A 40 9.65 -2.05 15.97
C GLU A 40 8.30 -2.13 15.26
N PRO A 41 8.10 -3.04 14.28
CA PRO A 41 6.86 -3.16 13.53
C PRO A 41 5.78 -3.93 14.31
N CYS A 42 5.69 -3.68 15.62
CA CYS A 42 4.71 -4.32 16.49
C CYS A 42 3.34 -3.63 16.42
N TRP A 43 3.27 -2.42 15.84
CA TRP A 43 2.06 -1.59 15.84
C TRP A 43 0.84 -2.33 15.26
N ILE A 44 0.95 -2.86 14.05
CA ILE A 44 -0.16 -3.56 13.37
C ILE A 44 -0.68 -4.74 14.21
N TRP A 45 0.23 -5.57 14.74
CA TRP A 45 -0.12 -6.77 15.50
C TRP A 45 -0.71 -6.44 16.87
N ASN A 46 -0.14 -5.46 17.57
CA ASN A 46 -0.63 -5.01 18.87
C ASN A 46 -2.00 -4.33 18.75
N THR A 47 -2.22 -3.57 17.69
CA THR A 47 -3.50 -2.93 17.38
C THR A 47 -4.57 -3.98 17.09
N MET A 48 -4.29 -4.95 16.21
CA MET A 48 -5.24 -6.05 15.96
C MET A 48 -5.52 -6.88 17.20
N GLU A 49 -4.51 -7.20 18.03
CA GLU A 49 -4.73 -7.95 19.28
C GLU A 49 -5.62 -7.17 20.27
N ARG A 50 -5.48 -5.84 20.33
CA ARG A 50 -6.34 -4.98 21.15
C ARG A 50 -7.77 -4.99 20.63
N TRP A 51 -7.97 -4.75 19.33
CA TRP A 51 -9.31 -4.76 18.73
C TRP A 51 -9.95 -6.13 18.84
N LEU A 52 -9.20 -7.22 18.62
CA LEU A 52 -9.70 -8.57 18.78
C LEU A 52 -10.26 -8.84 20.18
N ARG A 53 -9.59 -8.37 21.24
CA ARG A 53 -10.11 -8.52 22.62
C ARG A 53 -11.45 -7.80 22.79
N THR A 54 -11.58 -6.59 22.25
CA THR A 54 -12.83 -5.83 22.27
C THR A 54 -13.92 -6.52 21.44
N SER A 55 -13.59 -6.95 20.21
CA SER A 55 -14.49 -7.67 19.30
C SER A 55 -15.00 -8.96 19.91
N GLN A 56 -14.15 -9.77 20.55
CA GLN A 56 -14.56 -11.03 21.20
C GLN A 56 -15.53 -10.79 22.35
N GLY A 57 -15.32 -9.73 23.15
CA GLY A 57 -16.25 -9.36 24.21
C GLY A 57 -17.64 -9.06 23.68
N PHE A 58 -17.73 -8.27 22.60
CA PHE A 58 -18.98 -7.92 21.96
C PHE A 58 -19.66 -9.10 21.27
N LEU A 59 -18.93 -9.80 20.41
CA LEU A 59 -19.45 -10.94 19.67
C LEU A 59 -19.96 -12.00 20.64
N SER A 60 -19.34 -12.21 21.80
CA SER A 60 -19.83 -13.19 22.79
C SER A 60 -21.14 -12.80 23.49
N GLN A 61 -21.48 -11.52 23.56
CA GLN A 61 -22.62 -11.03 24.34
C GLN A 61 -23.97 -11.13 23.62
N LYS A 62 -24.01 -11.62 22.37
CA LYS A 62 -25.23 -11.66 21.51
C LYS A 62 -26.02 -10.34 21.63
N PRO A 63 -25.49 -9.23 21.08
CA PRO A 63 -26.13 -7.92 21.22
C PRO A 63 -27.60 -7.98 20.82
N GLN A 64 -28.45 -7.21 21.52
CA GLN A 64 -29.82 -6.98 21.08
C GLN A 64 -29.77 -6.11 19.82
N LEU A 65 -29.72 -6.78 18.67
CA LEU A 65 -29.68 -6.12 17.36
C LEU A 65 -31.08 -5.81 16.89
N SER A 66 -31.21 -4.74 16.10
CA SER A 66 -32.49 -4.24 15.59
C SER A 66 -33.12 -5.10 14.49
N GLY A 67 -32.40 -6.07 13.92
CA GLY A 67 -32.92 -6.91 12.82
C GLY A 67 -32.29 -8.31 12.67
N GLU A 68 -32.94 -9.13 11.84
CA GLU A 68 -32.49 -10.49 11.49
C GLU A 68 -31.17 -10.50 10.70
N GLN A 69 -30.97 -9.52 9.81
CA GLN A 69 -29.74 -9.37 9.02
C GLN A 69 -28.53 -9.15 9.94
N ASP A 70 -28.64 -8.24 10.90
CA ASP A 70 -27.60 -7.97 11.91
C ASP A 70 -27.20 -9.25 12.67
N SER A 71 -28.20 -10.04 13.07
CA SER A 71 -28.00 -11.30 13.80
C SER A 71 -27.22 -12.31 12.96
N SER A 72 -27.57 -12.45 11.67
CA SER A 72 -26.86 -13.36 10.76
C SER A 72 -25.40 -12.96 10.53
N MET A 73 -25.11 -11.66 10.45
CA MET A 73 -23.75 -11.14 10.28
C MET A 73 -22.90 -11.38 11.52
N VAL A 74 -23.47 -11.13 12.71
CA VAL A 74 -22.79 -11.43 13.99
C VAL A 74 -22.48 -12.91 14.10
N GLU A 75 -23.41 -13.80 13.75
CA GLU A 75 -23.16 -15.25 13.75
C GLU A 75 -22.05 -15.67 12.78
N ARG A 76 -21.97 -15.04 11.60
CA ARG A 76 -20.86 -15.28 10.65
C ARG A 76 -19.53 -14.86 11.25
N LEU A 77 -19.44 -13.64 11.79
CA LEU A 77 -18.20 -13.11 12.35
C LEU A 77 -17.77 -13.85 13.63
N GLN A 78 -18.71 -14.35 14.43
CA GLN A 78 -18.44 -15.15 15.64
C GLN A 78 -17.74 -16.48 15.32
N LYS A 79 -17.99 -17.08 14.15
CA LYS A 79 -17.46 -18.40 13.78
C LYS A 79 -15.99 -18.37 13.35
N ILE A 80 -15.42 -17.19 13.17
CA ILE A 80 -14.06 -17.01 12.67
C ILE A 80 -13.04 -17.14 13.82
N ASP A 81 -12.04 -17.99 13.64
CA ASP A 81 -10.88 -18.08 14.54
C ASP A 81 -9.86 -16.97 14.25
N TYR A 82 -10.18 -15.73 14.65
CA TYR A 82 -9.30 -14.59 14.41
C TYR A 82 -7.88 -14.76 14.99
N ARG A 83 -7.71 -15.50 16.10
CA ARG A 83 -6.38 -15.73 16.66
C ARG A 83 -5.56 -16.62 15.73
N GLY A 84 -6.15 -17.71 15.25
CA GLY A 84 -5.54 -18.58 14.24
C GLY A 84 -5.23 -17.83 12.95
N GLU A 85 -6.15 -16.97 12.49
CA GLU A 85 -5.96 -16.17 11.27
C GLU A 85 -4.85 -15.13 11.42
N MET A 86 -4.74 -14.45 12.57
CA MET A 86 -3.62 -13.55 12.86
C MET A 86 -2.27 -14.29 12.89
N GLU A 87 -2.23 -15.48 13.48
CA GLU A 87 -1.00 -16.28 13.54
C GLU A 87 -0.59 -16.79 12.16
N PHE A 88 -1.54 -17.22 11.35
CA PHE A 88 -1.31 -17.55 9.94
C PHE A 88 -0.67 -16.37 9.20
N LEU A 89 -1.21 -15.16 9.33
CA LEU A 89 -0.63 -13.98 8.68
C LEU A 89 0.78 -13.66 9.15
N ARG A 90 1.11 -13.85 10.43
CA ARG A 90 2.50 -13.69 10.90
C ARG A 90 3.45 -14.64 10.18
N GLN A 91 3.04 -15.89 9.96
CA GLN A 91 3.83 -16.88 9.23
C GLN A 91 3.98 -16.53 7.75
N VAL A 92 2.93 -16.00 7.12
CA VAL A 92 2.96 -15.52 5.73
C VAL A 92 3.92 -14.33 5.59
N VAL A 93 3.75 -13.30 6.43
CA VAL A 93 4.58 -12.10 6.41
C VAL A 93 6.04 -12.41 6.70
N ALA A 94 6.34 -13.37 7.58
CA ALA A 94 7.71 -13.80 7.87
C ALA A 94 8.45 -14.39 6.66
N LYS A 95 7.72 -14.83 5.61
CA LYS A 95 8.31 -15.34 4.37
C LYS A 95 8.75 -14.25 3.40
N VAL A 96 8.31 -13.00 3.57
CA VAL A 96 8.71 -11.86 2.74
C VAL A 96 9.60 -10.90 3.54
N GLN A 97 10.61 -10.33 2.88
CA GLN A 97 11.48 -9.35 3.52
C GLN A 97 10.95 -7.94 3.27
N SER A 98 9.83 -7.58 3.92
CA SER A 98 9.29 -6.23 3.81
C SER A 98 10.03 -5.27 4.77
N PRO A 99 10.68 -4.21 4.26
CA PRO A 99 11.34 -3.23 5.13
C PRO A 99 10.36 -2.52 6.05
N VAL A 100 10.83 -2.25 7.28
CA VAL A 100 10.09 -1.41 8.23
C VAL A 100 10.37 0.06 7.91
N VAL A 101 9.30 0.81 7.68
CA VAL A 101 9.33 2.23 7.27
C VAL A 101 8.34 3.02 8.10
N PHE A 102 8.48 4.34 8.14
CA PHE A 102 7.39 5.17 8.67
C PHE A 102 6.26 5.13 7.63
N ALA A 103 5.16 4.46 7.97
CA ALA A 103 4.03 4.21 7.09
C ALA A 103 2.84 5.08 7.50
N HIS A 104 2.00 5.41 6.52
CA HIS A 104 0.74 6.13 6.76
C HIS A 104 -0.32 5.19 7.35
N ASN A 105 -0.37 3.95 6.84
CA ASN A 105 -1.29 2.87 7.19
C ASN A 105 -2.76 3.08 6.79
N ASP A 106 -3.12 4.22 6.19
CA ASP A 106 -4.50 4.56 5.82
C ASP A 106 -4.57 5.53 4.62
N MET A 107 -3.87 5.21 3.53
CA MET A 107 -3.89 6.02 2.30
C MET A 107 -5.12 5.76 1.43
N GLN A 108 -6.32 5.87 1.99
CA GLN A 108 -7.59 5.89 1.24
C GLN A 108 -7.79 7.23 0.52
N GLU A 109 -8.71 7.29 -0.45
CA GLU A 109 -9.01 8.49 -1.25
C GLU A 109 -9.44 9.69 -0.39
N GLY A 110 -10.11 9.43 0.74
CA GLY A 110 -10.50 10.43 1.72
C GLY A 110 -9.33 11.22 2.32
N ASN A 111 -8.16 10.60 2.41
CA ASN A 111 -6.94 11.16 3.03
C ASN A 111 -5.98 11.75 1.98
N ILE A 112 -6.39 11.77 0.71
CA ILE A 112 -5.61 12.27 -0.41
C ILE A 112 -6.34 13.48 -1.00
N LEU A 113 -5.85 14.68 -0.70
CA LEU A 113 -6.47 15.91 -1.15
C LEU A 113 -5.88 16.38 -2.49
N LEU A 114 -6.72 16.53 -3.49
CA LEU A 114 -6.40 17.22 -4.74
C LEU A 114 -6.60 18.72 -4.57
N LYS A 115 -5.53 19.50 -4.72
CA LYS A 115 -5.60 20.97 -4.68
C LYS A 115 -6.33 21.52 -5.90
N THR A 116 -7.33 22.37 -5.67
CA THR A 116 -8.08 23.07 -6.71
C THR A 116 -7.46 24.45 -6.95
N GLY A 117 -7.07 24.73 -8.20
CA GLY A 117 -6.36 25.95 -8.56
C GLY A 117 -5.43 25.78 -9.77
N PRO A 118 -4.64 26.80 -10.13
CA PRO A 118 -3.65 26.69 -11.20
C PRO A 118 -2.73 25.49 -10.94
N LYS A 119 -2.41 24.72 -12.00
CA LYS A 119 -1.49 23.56 -11.87
C LYS A 119 -0.19 24.04 -11.20
N PRO A 120 0.21 23.43 -10.08
CA PRO A 120 1.43 23.85 -9.39
C PRO A 120 2.65 23.65 -10.29
N ALA A 121 3.69 24.44 -10.03
CA ALA A 121 4.93 24.43 -10.82
C ALA A 121 5.62 23.06 -10.83
N THR A 122 5.43 22.26 -9.79
CA THR A 122 5.84 20.85 -9.76
C THR A 122 4.60 19.95 -9.77
N GLY A 123 4.60 18.90 -10.60
CA GLY A 123 3.48 17.95 -10.68
C GLY A 123 3.17 17.26 -9.35
N ASN A 124 4.17 17.11 -8.47
CA ASN A 124 4.03 16.47 -7.16
C ASN A 124 3.25 17.32 -6.14
N ASP A 125 3.17 18.64 -6.32
CA ASP A 125 2.48 19.53 -5.38
C ASP A 125 0.96 19.55 -5.54
N ARG A 126 0.42 18.82 -6.54
CA ARG A 126 -1.01 18.74 -6.86
C ARG A 126 -1.82 18.00 -5.79
N ILE A 127 -1.18 17.09 -5.06
CA ILE A 127 -1.79 16.27 -4.01
C ILE A 127 -1.24 16.70 -2.63
N ALA A 128 -2.05 16.64 -1.58
CA ALA A 128 -1.64 16.67 -0.18
C ALA A 128 -2.16 15.44 0.55
N LEU A 129 -1.34 14.86 1.43
CA LEU A 129 -1.77 13.77 2.32
C LEU A 129 -2.13 14.35 3.68
N ILE A 130 -3.23 13.88 4.25
CA ILE A 130 -3.76 14.31 5.56
C ILE A 130 -4.05 13.09 6.42
N ASP A 131 -4.47 13.34 7.66
CA ASP A 131 -4.92 12.32 8.62
C ASP A 131 -3.86 11.27 8.96
N PHE A 132 -2.89 11.70 9.77
CA PHE A 132 -1.76 10.87 10.21
C PHE A 132 -2.09 10.04 11.48
N GLU A 133 -3.38 9.79 11.79
CA GLU A 133 -3.82 9.11 13.02
C GLU A 133 -3.18 7.73 13.19
N TYR A 134 -3.12 6.95 12.11
CA TYR A 134 -2.59 5.58 12.12
C TYR A 134 -1.08 5.51 11.82
N CYS A 135 -0.40 6.64 11.66
CA CYS A 135 1.00 6.65 11.27
C CYS A 135 1.92 6.00 12.32
N SER A 136 2.77 5.09 11.87
CA SER A 136 3.69 4.35 12.74
C SER A 136 4.83 3.74 11.93
N TYR A 137 5.86 3.22 12.59
CA TYR A 137 6.75 2.29 11.91
C TYR A 137 6.04 0.96 11.68
N ASN A 138 5.89 0.60 10.41
CA ASN A 138 5.21 -0.61 9.97
C ASN A 138 5.88 -1.17 8.71
N TYR A 139 5.46 -2.35 8.28
CA TYR A 139 5.95 -2.96 7.04
C TYR A 139 5.49 -2.15 5.83
N ARG A 140 6.43 -1.81 4.94
CA ARG A 140 6.11 -1.14 3.67
C ARG A 140 5.05 -1.88 2.86
N GLY A 141 5.11 -3.22 2.85
CA GLY A 141 4.17 -4.07 2.14
C GLY A 141 2.74 -3.87 2.61
N PHE A 142 2.52 -3.56 3.89
CA PHE A 142 1.19 -3.26 4.41
C PHE A 142 0.63 -1.96 3.84
N ASP A 143 1.40 -0.86 3.83
CA ASP A 143 0.90 0.43 3.35
C ASP A 143 0.58 0.39 1.84
N LEU A 144 1.43 -0.28 1.06
CA LEU A 144 1.19 -0.55 -0.36
C LEU A 144 -0.05 -1.42 -0.58
N ALA A 145 -0.14 -2.55 0.12
CA ALA A 145 -1.26 -3.47 -0.01
C ALA A 145 -2.58 -2.81 0.40
N ASN A 146 -2.57 -2.06 1.50
CA ASN A 146 -3.72 -1.32 1.97
C ASN A 146 -4.18 -0.31 0.93
N HIS A 147 -3.27 0.51 0.40
CA HIS A 147 -3.62 1.49 -0.63
C HIS A 147 -4.25 0.83 -1.87
N PHE A 148 -3.77 -0.33 -2.30
CA PHE A 148 -4.41 -1.06 -3.41
C PHE A 148 -5.77 -1.66 -3.05
N CYS A 149 -5.98 -2.11 -1.81
CA CYS A 149 -7.31 -2.50 -1.34
C CYS A 149 -8.28 -1.31 -1.41
N GLU A 150 -7.86 -0.09 -1.12
CA GLU A 150 -8.74 1.09 -1.15
C GLU A 150 -9.27 1.43 -2.56
N TRP A 151 -8.73 0.83 -3.63
CA TRP A 151 -9.27 1.03 -4.99
C TRP A 151 -10.62 0.34 -5.21
N VAL A 152 -10.97 -0.63 -4.37
CA VAL A 152 -12.24 -1.38 -4.51
C VAL A 152 -13.36 -0.84 -3.64
N TYR A 153 -13.06 0.00 -2.65
CA TYR A 153 -14.03 0.52 -1.70
C TYR A 153 -14.36 1.97 -2.03
N GLU A 154 -15.64 2.26 -2.20
CA GLU A 154 -16.13 3.63 -2.32
C GLU A 154 -17.00 3.94 -1.10
N TYR A 155 -16.64 5.00 -0.39
CA TYR A 155 -17.25 5.38 0.88
C TYR A 155 -18.16 6.61 0.75
N LYS A 156 -18.86 6.95 1.84
CA LYS A 156 -19.69 8.16 1.97
C LYS A 156 -20.85 8.20 0.96
N LEU A 157 -21.35 7.03 0.56
CA LEU A 157 -22.53 6.93 -0.29
C LEU A 157 -23.78 7.40 0.45
N PRO A 158 -24.81 7.92 -0.23
CA PRO A 158 -26.00 8.50 0.43
C PRO A 158 -26.95 7.45 1.04
N VAL A 159 -26.74 6.16 0.75
CA VAL A 159 -27.63 5.06 1.15
C VAL A 159 -26.86 4.01 1.93
N HIS A 160 -27.50 3.44 2.96
CA HIS A 160 -26.97 2.31 3.71
C HIS A 160 -26.55 1.16 2.76
N PRO A 161 -25.37 0.52 2.94
CA PRO A 161 -24.47 0.59 4.10
C PRO A 161 -23.47 1.75 4.07
N TYR A 162 -23.69 2.75 3.20
CA TYR A 162 -22.86 3.96 3.03
C TYR A 162 -21.50 3.71 2.38
N PHE A 163 -21.29 2.49 1.88
CA PHE A 163 -20.18 2.11 1.00
C PHE A 163 -20.64 1.13 -0.08
N THR A 164 -19.87 1.02 -1.15
CA THR A 164 -19.99 -0.06 -2.13
C THR A 164 -18.63 -0.69 -2.38
N VAL A 165 -18.64 -1.86 -3.01
CA VAL A 165 -17.44 -2.60 -3.38
C VAL A 165 -17.50 -2.99 -4.85
N ASP A 166 -16.42 -2.71 -5.56
CA ASP A 166 -16.22 -3.16 -6.93
C ASP A 166 -14.83 -3.79 -7.07
N CYS A 167 -14.79 -5.12 -6.98
CA CYS A 167 -13.54 -5.88 -7.03
C CYS A 167 -12.83 -5.80 -8.39
N ASP A 168 -13.54 -5.43 -9.47
CA ASP A 168 -12.93 -5.24 -10.79
C ASP A 168 -12.03 -3.99 -10.83
N ASN A 169 -12.18 -3.08 -9.86
CA ASN A 169 -11.33 -1.90 -9.70
C ASN A 169 -9.99 -2.19 -9.00
N TYR A 170 -9.78 -3.38 -8.43
CA TYR A 170 -8.49 -3.73 -7.83
C TYR A 170 -7.38 -3.56 -8.90
N PRO A 171 -6.25 -2.91 -8.59
CA PRO A 171 -5.27 -2.58 -9.60
C PRO A 171 -4.76 -3.84 -10.29
N SER A 172 -4.86 -3.88 -11.62
CA SER A 172 -4.26 -4.95 -12.41
C SER A 172 -2.77 -5.04 -12.14
N ARG A 173 -2.15 -6.19 -12.43
CA ARG A 173 -0.70 -6.37 -12.26
C ARG A 173 0.11 -5.25 -12.90
N GLN A 174 -0.28 -4.80 -14.09
CA GLN A 174 0.40 -3.70 -14.77
C GLN A 174 0.31 -2.40 -13.97
N LYS A 175 -0.88 -2.02 -13.47
CA LYS A 175 -1.05 -0.83 -12.63
C LYS A 175 -0.26 -0.90 -11.32
N GLN A 176 -0.22 -2.08 -10.69
CA GLN A 176 0.62 -2.29 -9.50
C GLN A 176 2.11 -2.09 -9.81
N VAL A 177 2.59 -2.67 -10.92
CA VAL A 177 3.98 -2.52 -11.37
C VAL A 177 4.32 -1.06 -11.65
N ASP A 178 3.44 -0.31 -12.30
CA ASP A 178 3.69 1.10 -12.63
C ASP A 178 3.72 1.99 -11.37
N PHE A 179 2.84 1.72 -10.40
CA PHE A 179 2.89 2.34 -9.08
C PHE A 179 4.20 2.00 -8.35
N ILE A 180 4.57 0.72 -8.30
CA ILE A 180 5.76 0.21 -7.62
C ILE A 180 7.04 0.78 -8.24
N ARG A 181 7.13 0.86 -9.57
CA ARG A 181 8.27 1.46 -10.28
C ARG A 181 8.45 2.92 -9.87
N THR A 182 7.36 3.70 -9.94
CA THR A 182 7.37 5.11 -9.54
C THR A 182 7.75 5.27 -8.07
N TYR A 183 7.22 4.40 -7.20
CA TYR A 183 7.55 4.35 -5.77
C TYR A 183 9.04 4.09 -5.55
N LEU A 184 9.62 3.08 -6.20
CA LEU A 184 11.04 2.71 -6.06
C LEU A 184 11.96 3.86 -6.51
N ASP A 185 11.67 4.44 -7.67
CA ASP A 185 12.44 5.58 -8.21
C ASP A 185 12.41 6.79 -7.26
N ALA A 186 11.24 7.09 -6.68
CA ALA A 186 11.10 8.17 -5.69
C ALA A 186 11.80 7.83 -4.37
N TYR A 187 11.69 6.59 -3.90
CA TYR A 187 12.28 6.14 -2.64
C TYR A 187 13.81 6.20 -2.69
N GLU A 188 14.41 5.77 -3.80
CA GLU A 188 15.85 5.86 -4.00
C GLU A 188 16.35 7.31 -4.04
N ARG A 189 15.65 8.20 -4.75
CA ARG A 189 15.97 9.65 -4.77
C ARG A 189 15.93 10.26 -3.37
N SER A 190 14.89 9.95 -2.60
CA SER A 190 14.74 10.44 -1.23
C SER A 190 15.78 9.87 -0.26
N ARG A 191 16.30 8.66 -0.51
CA ARG A 191 17.44 8.11 0.24
C ARG A 191 18.77 8.77 -0.14
N ARG A 192 19.03 9.00 -1.43
CA ARG A 192 20.28 9.63 -1.93
C ARG A 192 20.36 11.13 -1.61
N GLY A 193 19.23 11.82 -1.56
CA GLY A 193 19.13 13.23 -1.21
C GLY A 193 19.33 13.56 0.28
N LYS A 194 19.45 12.55 1.16
CA LYS A 194 19.86 12.76 2.54
C LYS A 194 21.39 12.86 2.60
N PRO A 195 21.97 13.94 3.15
CA PRO A 195 23.39 13.93 3.45
C PRO A 195 23.69 12.72 4.35
N ALA A 196 24.69 11.93 3.98
CA ALA A 196 25.19 10.86 4.83
C ALA A 196 25.45 11.46 6.22
N ALA A 197 24.84 10.89 7.26
CA ALA A 197 25.14 11.28 8.63
C ALA A 197 26.64 11.08 8.83
N THR A 198 27.38 12.18 8.90
CA THR A 198 28.83 12.18 8.95
C THR A 198 29.24 11.66 10.32
N GLN A 199 29.64 10.39 10.42
CA GLN A 199 30.63 10.01 11.42
C GLN A 199 31.91 10.75 11.04
N GLY A 200 32.37 11.62 11.93
CA GLY A 200 33.47 12.52 11.66
C GLY A 200 34.76 11.77 11.34
N GLN A 201 35.40 12.16 10.25
CA GLN A 201 36.85 12.30 10.18
C GLN A 201 37.23 13.21 9.00
N ALA A 202 38.20 14.08 9.27
CA ALA A 202 38.62 15.18 8.45
C ALA A 202 39.59 14.74 7.32
N THR A 203 39.52 15.49 6.22
CA THR A 203 40.56 15.80 5.21
C THR A 203 41.19 14.66 4.39
N ALA A 204 41.09 14.74 3.06
CA ALA A 204 42.09 15.40 2.20
C ALA A 204 41.62 15.47 0.73
N MET A 205 41.96 16.58 0.07
CA MET A 205 41.71 16.86 -1.34
C MET A 205 42.67 16.12 -2.27
N SER A 206 42.22 15.79 -3.49
CA SER A 206 43.08 15.82 -4.69
C SER A 206 42.26 15.92 -5.97
N ASN A 207 42.73 16.80 -6.85
CA ASN A 207 42.24 17.15 -8.19
C ASN A 207 42.50 16.03 -9.22
N GLY A 208 41.80 16.08 -10.36
CA GLY A 208 42.30 15.48 -11.61
C GLY A 208 41.33 15.27 -12.77
N ILE A 209 41.13 16.34 -13.56
CA ILE A 209 41.18 16.41 -15.05
C ILE A 209 40.12 15.69 -15.93
N GLU A 210 39.65 16.47 -16.89
CA GLU A 210 38.61 16.30 -17.91
C GLU A 210 39.16 15.85 -19.29
N GLU A 211 38.23 15.42 -20.16
CA GLU A 211 38.22 15.46 -21.66
C GLU A 211 38.93 14.35 -22.49
N PRO A 212 38.59 14.11 -23.81
CA PRO A 212 37.40 14.51 -24.60
C PRO A 212 36.76 13.42 -25.52
N MET A 213 35.67 13.84 -26.16
CA MET A 213 34.90 13.33 -27.31
C MET A 213 35.67 12.88 -28.58
N ALA A 214 35.08 11.93 -29.35
CA ALA A 214 35.30 11.76 -30.79
C ALA A 214 34.11 11.10 -31.56
N SER A 215 33.34 11.94 -32.27
CA SER A 215 32.80 11.87 -33.65
C SER A 215 32.54 10.56 -34.45
N LEU A 216 31.27 10.42 -34.88
CA LEU A 216 30.67 10.39 -36.26
C LEU A 216 30.91 9.27 -37.31
N HIS A 217 29.84 9.10 -38.13
CA HIS A 217 29.66 8.46 -39.47
C HIS A 217 28.92 7.08 -39.46
N HIS A 218 27.97 6.72 -40.34
CA HIS A 218 27.30 7.32 -41.51
C HIS A 218 26.03 6.48 -41.89
N ASN A 219 24.99 7.15 -42.40
CA ASN A 219 23.91 6.82 -43.36
C ASN A 219 23.51 5.37 -43.76
N GLY A 220 22.19 5.17 -43.94
CA GLY A 220 21.61 4.13 -44.81
C GLY A 220 20.08 3.94 -44.73
N SER A 221 19.33 4.68 -45.55
CA SER A 221 17.94 4.42 -46.02
C SER A 221 17.92 3.21 -46.98
N SER A 222 16.86 2.46 -47.32
CA SER A 222 15.40 2.45 -47.08
C SER A 222 14.82 1.20 -47.80
N GLU A 223 13.72 0.61 -47.31
CA GLU A 223 12.49 0.21 -48.05
C GLU A 223 11.68 -0.93 -47.38
N PRO A 224 10.35 -1.01 -47.59
CA PRO A 224 9.40 -1.59 -46.63
C PRO A 224 8.92 -3.01 -47.01
N HIS A 225 8.75 -3.87 -46.01
CA HIS A 225 8.08 -5.17 -46.13
C HIS A 225 6.68 -5.12 -45.45
N PRO A 226 5.71 -5.91 -45.94
CA PRO A 226 4.29 -5.70 -45.68
C PRO A 226 3.89 -6.02 -44.23
N LEU A 227 3.01 -5.17 -43.70
CA LEU A 227 2.45 -5.22 -42.35
C LEU A 227 1.69 -6.53 -42.13
N GLN A 228 2.37 -7.50 -41.51
CA GLN A 228 1.73 -8.59 -40.79
C GLN A 228 1.50 -8.07 -39.36
N LEU A 229 0.24 -7.86 -38.98
CA LEU A 229 -0.14 -7.45 -37.63
C LEU A 229 0.38 -8.49 -36.63
N ALA A 230 1.52 -8.17 -36.02
CA ALA A 230 2.03 -8.90 -34.86
C ALA A 230 1.03 -8.70 -33.71
N PRO A 231 0.79 -9.73 -32.87
CA PRO A 231 0.07 -9.53 -31.62
C PRO A 231 0.77 -8.44 -30.81
N ALA A 232 -0.01 -7.60 -30.13
CA ALA A 232 0.50 -6.48 -29.33
C ALA A 232 1.70 -6.93 -28.49
N PRO A 233 2.79 -6.13 -28.41
CA PRO A 233 3.93 -6.50 -27.60
C PRO A 233 3.47 -6.73 -26.17
N SER A 234 3.64 -7.95 -25.68
CA SER A 234 3.52 -8.26 -24.26
C SER A 234 4.38 -7.25 -23.50
N SER A 235 3.80 -6.57 -22.50
CA SER A 235 4.53 -5.62 -21.65
C SER A 235 5.89 -6.22 -21.25
N PRO A 236 6.96 -5.40 -21.23
CA PRO A 236 8.27 -5.89 -20.81
C PRO A 236 8.18 -6.55 -19.43
N PRO A 237 8.93 -7.63 -19.18
CA PRO A 237 8.93 -8.28 -17.88
C PRO A 237 9.35 -7.29 -16.79
N SER A 238 8.68 -7.33 -15.65
CA SER A 238 8.94 -6.44 -14.51
C SER A 238 10.33 -6.70 -13.91
N HIS A 239 10.93 -5.63 -13.39
CA HIS A 239 12.27 -5.68 -12.79
C HIS A 239 12.24 -6.56 -11.51
N PRO A 240 13.32 -7.28 -11.14
CA PRO A 240 13.32 -8.14 -9.95
C PRO A 240 12.94 -7.42 -8.64
N ALA A 241 13.22 -6.12 -8.53
CA ALA A 241 12.78 -5.31 -7.39
C ALA A 241 11.26 -5.12 -7.38
N GLU A 242 10.64 -4.92 -8.55
CA GLU A 242 9.18 -4.78 -8.70
C GLU A 242 8.49 -6.10 -8.30
N GLU A 243 9.01 -7.25 -8.74
CA GLU A 243 8.50 -8.57 -8.32
C GLU A 243 8.56 -8.78 -6.81
N THR A 244 9.63 -8.30 -6.17
CA THR A 244 9.79 -8.45 -4.72
C THR A 244 8.73 -7.64 -3.98
N LEU A 245 8.43 -6.41 -4.42
CA LEU A 245 7.38 -5.59 -3.83
C LEU A 245 5.99 -6.16 -4.14
N LEU A 246 5.76 -6.76 -5.31
CA LEU A 246 4.50 -7.47 -5.60
C LEU A 246 4.29 -8.65 -4.64
N GLN A 247 5.34 -9.39 -4.31
CA GLN A 247 5.27 -10.46 -3.30
C GLN A 247 4.99 -9.91 -1.90
N GLU A 248 5.61 -8.79 -1.51
CA GLU A 248 5.27 -8.09 -0.27
C GLU A 248 3.78 -7.72 -0.25
N VAL A 249 3.29 -7.04 -1.30
CA VAL A 249 1.89 -6.63 -1.43
C VAL A 249 0.95 -7.83 -1.28
N ALA A 250 1.17 -8.90 -2.04
CA ALA A 250 0.34 -10.10 -1.99
C ALA A 250 0.30 -10.74 -0.58
N ALA A 251 1.43 -10.75 0.14
CA ALA A 251 1.51 -11.27 1.50
C ALA A 251 0.73 -10.41 2.52
N PHE A 252 0.64 -9.10 2.29
CA PHE A 252 0.00 -8.14 3.20
C PHE A 252 -1.45 -7.77 2.82
N THR A 253 -1.93 -8.08 1.61
CA THR A 253 -3.32 -7.81 1.20
C THR A 253 -4.34 -8.44 2.15
N PRO A 254 -4.25 -9.75 2.51
CA PRO A 254 -5.14 -10.30 3.53
C PRO A 254 -4.98 -9.61 4.90
N ALA A 255 -3.77 -9.18 5.26
CA ALA A 255 -3.57 -8.47 6.53
C ALA A 255 -4.32 -7.12 6.58
N SER A 256 -4.40 -6.37 5.47
CA SER A 256 -5.24 -5.17 5.38
C SER A 256 -6.71 -5.52 5.61
N HIS A 257 -7.22 -6.57 4.98
CA HIS A 257 -8.61 -6.99 5.17
C HIS A 257 -8.94 -7.35 6.62
N LEU A 258 -8.11 -8.18 7.27
CA LEU A 258 -8.31 -8.54 8.67
C LEU A 258 -8.22 -7.34 9.61
N PHE A 259 -7.26 -6.45 9.38
CA PHE A 259 -7.06 -5.24 10.19
C PHE A 259 -8.32 -4.38 10.22
N TRP A 260 -8.86 -4.06 9.05
CA TRP A 260 -10.03 -3.20 8.93
C TRP A 260 -11.35 -3.91 9.28
N ALA A 261 -11.42 -5.24 9.17
CA ALA A 261 -12.53 -6.01 9.71
C ALA A 261 -12.62 -5.90 11.24
N LEU A 262 -11.49 -6.09 11.94
CA LEU A 262 -11.42 -5.96 13.41
C LEU A 262 -11.73 -4.53 13.85
N TRP A 263 -11.17 -3.52 13.18
CA TRP A 263 -11.51 -2.11 13.40
C TRP A 263 -13.02 -1.89 13.30
N SER A 264 -13.64 -2.42 12.25
CA SER A 264 -15.06 -2.18 11.98
C SER A 264 -15.97 -2.84 13.02
N ILE A 265 -15.65 -4.04 13.49
CA ILE A 265 -16.36 -4.69 14.61
C ILE A 265 -16.26 -3.87 15.90
N VAL A 266 -15.15 -3.18 16.14
CA VAL A 266 -15.03 -2.26 17.27
C VAL A 266 -15.89 -1.01 17.04
N GLN A 267 -15.82 -0.42 15.84
CA GLN A 267 -16.56 0.80 15.51
C GLN A 267 -18.07 0.62 15.51
N SER A 268 -18.59 -0.58 15.21
CA SER A 268 -20.03 -0.86 15.28
C SER A 268 -20.61 -0.66 16.69
N GLN A 269 -19.77 -0.59 17.72
CA GLN A 269 -20.18 -0.40 19.11
C GLN A 269 -19.98 1.03 19.63
N VAL A 270 -19.00 1.75 19.07
CA VAL A 270 -18.52 3.02 19.65
C VAL A 270 -18.75 4.22 18.74
N SER A 271 -18.92 3.99 17.44
CA SER A 271 -19.07 5.07 16.47
C SER A 271 -20.50 5.59 16.43
N THR A 272 -20.62 6.91 16.34
CA THR A 272 -21.90 7.59 16.07
C THR A 272 -22.07 7.95 14.60
N ILE A 273 -21.08 7.64 13.75
CA ILE A 273 -21.13 7.93 12.32
C ILE A 273 -22.04 6.88 11.65
N PRO A 274 -23.05 7.29 10.85
CA PRO A 274 -23.90 6.35 10.12
C PRO A 274 -23.08 5.63 9.05
N PHE A 275 -22.75 4.37 9.31
CA PHE A 275 -21.97 3.50 8.44
C PHE A 275 -22.31 2.03 8.75
N GLY A 276 -22.44 1.20 7.72
CA GLY A 276 -22.73 -0.24 7.87
C GLY A 276 -21.49 -1.01 8.33
N TYR A 277 -21.07 -0.84 9.58
CA TYR A 277 -19.84 -1.44 10.11
C TYR A 277 -19.88 -2.97 10.11
N MET A 278 -21.04 -3.58 10.36
CA MET A 278 -21.15 -5.04 10.37
C MET A 278 -21.06 -5.61 8.95
N GLU A 279 -21.72 -4.96 7.98
CA GLU A 279 -21.60 -5.28 6.56
C GLU A 279 -20.17 -5.12 6.08
N TYR A 280 -19.51 -4.03 6.48
CA TYR A 280 -18.12 -3.80 6.12
C TYR A 280 -17.19 -4.84 6.72
N ALA A 281 -17.34 -5.18 8.00
CA ALA A 281 -16.56 -6.24 8.64
C ALA A 281 -16.71 -7.59 7.92
N VAL A 282 -17.96 -7.96 7.58
CA VAL A 282 -18.26 -9.18 6.82
C VAL A 282 -17.60 -9.14 5.44
N THR A 283 -17.78 -8.06 4.69
CA THR A 283 -17.21 -7.90 3.34
C THR A 283 -15.67 -7.95 3.36
N ARG A 284 -15.03 -7.29 4.33
CA ARG A 284 -13.57 -7.38 4.51
C ARG A 284 -13.14 -8.82 4.84
N MET A 285 -13.89 -9.55 5.67
CA MET A 285 -13.56 -10.96 5.96
C MET A 285 -13.80 -11.89 4.76
N ASP A 286 -14.79 -11.62 3.92
CA ASP A 286 -14.99 -12.39 2.69
C ASP A 286 -13.79 -12.21 1.75
N HIS A 287 -13.33 -10.97 1.54
CA HIS A 287 -12.12 -10.69 0.75
C HIS A 287 -10.85 -11.26 1.40
N TYR A 288 -10.75 -11.24 2.73
CA TYR A 288 -9.66 -11.89 3.46
C TYR A 288 -9.51 -13.36 3.05
N PHE A 289 -10.61 -14.13 3.09
CA PHE A 289 -10.58 -15.55 2.79
C PHE A 289 -10.33 -15.81 1.29
N GLU A 290 -10.89 -14.99 0.41
CA GLU A 290 -10.61 -15.05 -1.02
C GLU A 290 -9.12 -14.86 -1.34
N ASP A 291 -8.49 -13.83 -0.78
CA ASP A 291 -7.09 -13.54 -1.03
C ASP A 291 -6.16 -14.51 -0.31
N LYS A 292 -6.53 -14.96 0.89
CA LYS A 292 -5.85 -16.07 1.57
C LYS A 292 -5.82 -17.33 0.69
N ALA A 293 -6.90 -17.67 0.00
CA ALA A 293 -6.96 -18.83 -0.90
C ALA A 293 -6.09 -18.66 -2.18
N LYS A 294 -5.84 -17.41 -2.60
CA LYS A 294 -4.98 -17.10 -3.75
C LYS A 294 -3.49 -17.13 -3.42
N LEU A 295 -3.10 -17.06 -2.14
CA LEU A 295 -1.69 -17.05 -1.71
C LEU A 295 -0.93 -18.28 -2.22
N ARG A 296 0.22 -18.03 -2.86
CA ARG A 296 1.18 -19.04 -3.31
C ARG A 296 2.36 -19.11 -2.32
N LEU A 297 2.15 -19.78 -1.19
CA LEU A 297 3.10 -19.81 -0.05
C LEU A 297 4.47 -20.42 -0.37
N ASP A 298 4.53 -21.21 -1.45
CA ASP A 298 5.73 -21.81 -2.05
C ASP A 298 6.56 -20.79 -2.84
N GLN A 299 5.92 -19.76 -3.38
CA GLN A 299 6.58 -18.68 -4.14
C GLN A 299 7.04 -17.53 -3.24
N LEU A 300 6.46 -17.42 -2.04
CA LEU A 300 6.92 -16.48 -1.01
C LEU A 300 8.26 -17.00 -0.44
N THR A 301 9.36 -16.41 -0.89
CA THR A 301 10.69 -16.74 -0.37
C THR A 301 11.44 -15.49 0.02
N LYS A 302 12.04 -15.54 1.21
CA LYS A 302 13.09 -14.59 1.60
C LYS A 302 14.26 -14.88 0.65
N ARG A 303 14.59 -13.96 -0.27
CA ARG A 303 15.85 -14.08 -1.02
C ARG A 303 16.94 -14.32 0.03
N LYS A 304 17.72 -15.39 -0.12
CA LYS A 304 18.97 -15.50 0.62
C LYS A 304 19.72 -14.20 0.34
N SER A 305 20.05 -13.45 1.39
CA SER A 305 21.01 -12.35 1.25
C SER A 305 22.18 -12.91 0.45
N ASP A 306 22.59 -12.21 -0.61
CA ASP A 306 23.83 -12.51 -1.31
C ASP A 306 24.94 -12.44 -0.25
N ALA A 307 25.26 -13.61 0.31
CA ALA A 307 26.37 -13.79 1.21
C ALA A 307 27.59 -13.60 0.32
N ILE A 308 28.18 -12.41 0.42
CA ILE A 308 29.59 -12.21 0.09
C ILE A 308 30.32 -13.21 0.97
N THR A 309 30.67 -14.35 0.39
CA THR A 309 31.66 -15.26 0.96
C THR A 309 32.97 -14.49 0.98
N GLU A 310 33.38 -14.05 2.17
CA GLU A 310 34.79 -13.83 2.45
C GLU A 310 35.48 -15.20 2.26
N GLU A 311 36.14 -15.37 1.12
CA GLU A 311 37.08 -16.46 0.90
C GLU A 311 38.36 -16.17 1.69
N GLY A 312 38.65 -17.08 2.62
CA GLY A 312 39.90 -17.86 2.69
C GLY A 312 41.23 -17.14 2.64
#